data_AF-A0A1Y3EIC2-F1
#
_entry.id   AF-A0A1Y3EIC2-F1
#
_cell.length_a   1.000
_cell.length_b   1.000
_cell.length_c   1.000
_cell.angle_alpha   90.00
_cell.angle_beta   90.00
_cell.angle_gamma   90.00
#
_symmetry.space_group_name_H-M   'P 1'
#
loop_
_entity.id
_entity.type
_entity.pdbx_description
1 polymer ?
#
loop_
_entity_poly.entity_id
_entity_poly.type
_entity_poly.pdbx_seq_one_letter_code
_entity_poly.pdbx_strand_id
1 'polypeptide(L)'
;MGDDILAEILVSTLEVLKNCHFELSLKNSTFLDKDWVLPEYRIYEFVPCDKVGLDIKLIKGYALVLDVEAGSVADEDIEPGDIIDEIYGQCTFNLSKGKIIQILDEYKRTPVYMNVVKCLDSNDEIFEPLQFILEDANLNPNMLLARRLERLEEVAIENNTKKNLSQDQENDQTDHRFIASYCGCCEVAEGTVSEQIGIGIHDVTAKCQQMKNIALEINVTKAISSLCDTGEILFEHTFTEIVSCGRRVDHPKLFAYVVGDSSYALKKHCVCYVFKFASDEEVCTMMAEFSKGFNRMHWLA
;
A
#
# COMPACT_ATOMS: atom_id res chain seq x y z
N MET A 1 -12.45 -25.03 -45.32
CA MET A 1 -12.67 -25.98 -44.21
C MET A 1 -11.85 -27.19 -44.56
N GLY A 2 -10.66 -27.32 -43.95
CA GLY A 2 -9.58 -28.15 -44.45
C GLY A 2 -9.09 -29.10 -43.37
N ASP A 3 -8.97 -30.37 -43.77
CA ASP A 3 -8.43 -31.54 -43.08
C ASP A 3 -9.17 -31.99 -41.80
N ASP A 4 -9.95 -33.06 -41.93
CA ASP A 4 -10.71 -33.69 -40.85
C ASP A 4 -9.78 -34.18 -39.72
N ILE A 5 -8.54 -34.55 -40.05
CA ILE A 5 -7.54 -34.99 -39.07
C ILE A 5 -7.12 -33.81 -38.19
N LEU A 6 -6.91 -32.62 -38.78
CA LEU A 6 -6.55 -31.42 -38.03
C LEU A 6 -7.71 -30.95 -37.15
N ALA A 7 -8.95 -31.10 -37.62
CA ALA A 7 -10.14 -30.81 -36.83
C ALA A 7 -10.23 -31.75 -35.61
N GLU A 8 -9.98 -33.04 -35.78
CA GLU A 8 -10.03 -34.04 -34.70
C GLU A 8 -8.89 -33.86 -33.68
N ILE A 9 -7.69 -33.50 -34.15
CA ILE A 9 -6.56 -33.13 -33.29
C ILE A 9 -6.88 -31.87 -32.48
N LEU A 10 -7.48 -30.85 -33.11
CA LEU A 10 -7.85 -29.62 -32.42
C LEU A 10 -8.91 -29.89 -31.34
N VAL A 11 -9.94 -30.67 -31.66
CA VAL A 11 -10.99 -31.06 -30.70
C VAL A 11 -10.41 -31.84 -29.52
N SER A 12 -9.56 -32.83 -29.81
CA SER A 12 -8.88 -33.61 -28.76
C SER A 12 -8.01 -32.73 -27.86
N THR A 13 -7.33 -31.74 -28.44
CA THR A 13 -6.50 -30.78 -27.68
C THR A 13 -7.35 -29.87 -26.80
N LEU A 14 -8.45 -29.33 -27.34
CA LEU A 14 -9.40 -28.50 -26.59
C LEU A 14 -10.06 -29.28 -25.43
N GLU A 15 -10.26 -30.58 -25.60
CA GLU A 15 -10.82 -31.44 -24.57
C GLU A 15 -9.84 -31.70 -23.42
N VAL A 16 -8.54 -31.76 -23.70
CA VAL A 16 -7.49 -31.74 -22.68
C VAL A 16 -7.44 -30.37 -21.97
N LEU A 17 -7.56 -29.27 -22.71
CA LEU A 17 -7.57 -27.92 -22.14
C LEU A 17 -8.75 -27.67 -21.19
N LYS A 18 -9.89 -28.35 -21.36
CA LYS A 18 -11.02 -28.29 -20.39
C LYS A 18 -10.64 -28.83 -19.01
N ASN A 19 -9.69 -29.75 -18.93
CA ASN A 19 -9.18 -30.30 -17.68
C ASN A 19 -8.00 -29.51 -17.13
N CYS A 20 -7.48 -28.54 -17.89
CA CYS A 20 -6.50 -27.59 -17.41
C CYS A 20 -7.23 -26.45 -16.70
N HIS A 21 -6.96 -26.29 -15.40
CA HIS A 21 -7.31 -25.05 -14.70
C HIS A 21 -6.34 -23.96 -15.17
N PHE A 22 -6.73 -23.24 -16.22
CA PHE A 22 -6.01 -22.08 -16.72
C PHE A 22 -6.76 -20.81 -16.31
N GLU A 23 -6.14 -20.03 -15.45
CA GLU A 23 -6.64 -18.72 -15.04
C GLU A 23 -5.97 -17.66 -15.92
N LEU A 24 -6.61 -17.33 -17.05
CA LEU A 24 -6.13 -16.29 -17.95
C LEU A 24 -6.46 -14.91 -17.37
N SER A 25 -5.51 -14.32 -16.64
CA SER A 25 -5.58 -12.89 -16.34
C SER A 25 -5.21 -12.11 -17.60
N LEU A 26 -6.19 -11.48 -18.24
CA LEU A 26 -5.98 -10.59 -19.39
C LEU A 26 -5.51 -9.18 -18.99
N LYS A 27 -5.37 -8.92 -17.67
CA LYS A 27 -4.63 -7.75 -17.19
C LYS A 27 -3.20 -7.90 -17.69
N ASN A 28 -2.59 -6.83 -18.22
CA ASN A 28 -1.27 -6.86 -18.87
C ASN A 28 -1.23 -7.46 -20.30
N SER A 29 -2.38 -7.55 -20.98
CA SER A 29 -2.44 -8.03 -22.36
C SER A 29 -1.69 -7.16 -23.39
N THR A 30 -1.31 -5.94 -23.01
CA THR A 30 -0.50 -5.03 -23.83
C THR A 30 0.87 -5.62 -24.20
N PHE A 31 1.40 -6.52 -23.37
CA PHE A 31 2.70 -7.19 -23.58
C PHE A 31 2.57 -8.64 -24.07
N LEU A 32 1.36 -9.12 -24.37
CA LEU A 32 1.17 -10.44 -24.97
C LEU A 32 1.73 -10.44 -26.39
N ASP A 33 2.85 -11.13 -26.58
CA ASP A 33 3.44 -11.40 -27.87
C ASP A 33 3.44 -12.90 -28.21
N LYS A 34 4.19 -13.26 -29.24
CA LYS A 34 4.33 -14.63 -29.75
C LYS A 34 5.06 -15.55 -28.77
N ASP A 35 5.80 -15.00 -27.81
CA ASP A 35 6.58 -15.74 -26.82
C ASP A 35 5.79 -15.92 -25.51
N TRP A 36 4.62 -15.26 -25.37
CA TRP A 36 3.70 -15.38 -24.23
C TRP A 36 4.36 -15.13 -22.86
N VAL A 37 5.49 -14.42 -22.85
CA VAL A 37 6.20 -14.07 -21.63
C VAL A 37 5.46 -12.89 -20.99
N LEU A 38 5.03 -13.06 -19.75
CA LEU A 38 4.36 -12.01 -18.99
C LEU A 38 5.34 -11.41 -17.97
N PRO A 39 5.41 -10.08 -17.85
CA PRO A 39 6.19 -9.47 -16.79
C PRO A 39 5.50 -9.63 -15.45
N GLU A 40 6.27 -9.41 -14.39
CA GLU A 40 5.71 -9.27 -13.06
C GLU A 40 4.75 -8.07 -13.02
N TYR A 41 3.50 -8.33 -12.67
CA TYR A 41 2.41 -7.35 -12.63
C TYR A 41 1.99 -7.12 -11.19
N ARG A 42 2.05 -5.88 -10.74
CA ARG A 42 1.72 -5.51 -9.36
C ARG A 42 0.58 -4.50 -9.34
N ILE A 43 -0.34 -4.70 -8.41
CA ILE A 43 -1.46 -3.81 -8.14
C ILE A 43 -1.15 -3.11 -6.83
N TYR A 44 -1.14 -1.78 -6.88
CA TYR A 44 -0.82 -0.94 -5.75
C TYR A 44 -2.01 -0.08 -5.36
N GLU A 45 -2.21 0.01 -4.05
CA GLU A 45 -3.06 1.01 -3.41
C GLU A 45 -2.15 1.89 -2.55
N PHE A 46 -1.93 3.10 -3.04
CA PHE A 46 -1.15 4.11 -2.36
C PHE A 46 -2.04 4.98 -1.48
N VAL A 47 -1.44 5.55 -0.45
CA VAL A 47 -2.13 6.50 0.42
C VAL A 47 -2.62 7.73 -0.35
N PRO A 48 -3.71 8.40 0.10
CA PRO A 48 -4.08 9.72 -0.36
C PRO A 48 -2.88 10.63 -0.41
N CYS A 49 -2.70 11.34 -1.52
CA CYS A 49 -1.62 12.29 -1.68
C CYS A 49 -2.01 13.42 -2.64
N ASP A 50 -1.31 14.55 -2.52
CA ASP A 50 -1.45 15.66 -3.46
C ASP A 50 -0.59 15.45 -4.72
N LYS A 51 0.50 14.67 -4.61
CA LYS A 51 1.38 14.25 -5.70
C LYS A 51 1.90 12.84 -5.40
N VAL A 52 1.99 12.01 -6.44
CA VAL A 52 2.49 10.63 -6.32
C VAL A 52 4.02 10.58 -6.29
N GLY A 53 4.70 11.51 -6.98
CA GLY A 53 6.17 11.55 -7.08
C GLY A 53 6.76 10.80 -8.28
N LEU A 54 5.99 10.61 -9.35
CA LEU A 54 6.44 9.92 -10.57
C LEU A 54 6.82 10.92 -11.67
N ASP A 55 8.01 10.76 -12.27
CA ASP A 55 8.29 11.35 -13.58
C ASP A 55 8.02 10.33 -14.69
N ILE A 56 6.99 10.62 -15.49
CA ILE A 56 6.51 9.71 -16.54
C ILE A 56 6.78 10.29 -17.93
N LYS A 57 7.29 9.43 -18.81
CA LYS A 57 7.44 9.69 -20.25
C LYS A 57 6.62 8.69 -21.05
N LEU A 58 5.92 9.20 -22.06
CA LEU A 58 5.18 8.37 -23.01
C LEU A 58 6.10 7.92 -24.14
N ILE A 59 6.28 6.62 -24.30
CA ILE A 59 7.11 6.03 -25.35
C ILE A 59 6.31 4.93 -26.03
N LYS A 60 6.08 5.07 -27.35
CA LYS A 60 5.31 4.09 -28.15
C LYS A 60 3.94 3.73 -27.54
N GLY A 61 3.31 4.68 -26.85
CA GLY A 61 2.03 4.52 -26.17
C GLY A 61 2.13 4.10 -24.70
N TYR A 62 3.29 3.66 -24.21
CA TYR A 62 3.49 3.21 -22.83
C TYR A 62 3.86 4.37 -21.90
N ALA A 63 3.31 4.36 -20.68
CA ALA A 63 3.64 5.30 -19.62
C ALA A 63 4.84 4.79 -18.79
N LEU A 64 6.05 5.08 -19.29
CA LEU A 64 7.31 4.68 -18.67
C LEU A 64 7.69 5.63 -17.53
N VAL A 65 8.06 5.06 -16.38
CA VAL A 65 8.64 5.78 -15.25
C VAL A 65 10.12 6.04 -15.53
N LEU A 66 10.50 7.32 -15.62
CA LEU A 66 11.89 7.74 -15.81
C LEU A 66 12.64 7.89 -14.49
N ASP A 67 11.95 8.43 -13.49
CA ASP A 67 12.49 8.70 -12.17
C ASP A 67 11.37 8.72 -11.15
N VAL A 68 11.74 8.49 -9.88
CA VAL A 68 10.82 8.54 -8.75
C VAL A 68 11.40 9.49 -7.70
N GLU A 69 10.57 10.41 -7.21
CA GLU A 69 10.98 11.39 -6.21
C GLU A 69 11.27 10.70 -4.88
N ALA A 70 12.49 10.87 -4.34
CA ALA A 70 12.92 10.21 -3.11
C ALA A 70 12.00 10.56 -1.92
N GLY A 71 11.53 9.54 -1.20
CA GLY A 71 10.60 9.68 -0.08
C GLY A 71 9.16 10.01 -0.48
N SER A 72 8.84 9.97 -1.78
CA SER A 72 7.46 10.09 -2.27
C SER A 72 6.68 8.79 -2.06
N VAL A 73 5.37 8.85 -2.27
CA VAL A 73 4.49 7.69 -2.11
C VAL A 73 4.81 6.58 -3.13
N ALA A 74 5.27 6.95 -4.33
CA ALA A 74 5.71 5.97 -5.31
C ALA A 74 7.08 5.33 -5.01
N ASP A 75 7.95 5.99 -4.24
CA ASP A 75 9.34 5.56 -4.02
C ASP A 75 9.45 4.22 -3.27
N GLU A 76 8.42 3.84 -2.54
CA GLU A 76 8.38 2.58 -1.79
C GLU A 76 8.32 1.34 -2.70
N ASP A 77 7.62 1.46 -3.84
CA ASP A 77 7.16 0.30 -4.60
C ASP A 77 7.41 0.40 -6.11
N ILE A 78 7.51 1.61 -6.65
CA ILE A 78 7.69 1.89 -8.06
C ILE A 78 9.15 2.28 -8.31
N GLU A 79 9.69 1.81 -9.43
CA GLU A 79 11.09 2.00 -9.77
C GLU A 79 11.24 2.61 -11.17
N PRO A 80 12.33 3.35 -11.43
CA PRO A 80 12.67 3.76 -12.78
C PRO A 80 12.75 2.56 -13.74
N GLY A 81 12.13 2.68 -14.90
CA GLY A 81 11.98 1.60 -15.87
C GLY A 81 10.61 0.93 -15.87
N ASP A 82 9.86 1.00 -14.78
CA ASP A 82 8.52 0.42 -14.70
C ASP A 82 7.53 1.10 -15.66
N ILE A 83 6.48 0.36 -16.03
CA ILE A 83 5.37 0.90 -16.83
C ILE A 83 4.12 0.99 -15.97
N ILE A 84 3.50 2.17 -15.93
CA ILE A 84 2.18 2.36 -15.34
C ILE A 84 1.15 1.89 -16.37
N ASP A 85 0.53 0.73 -16.17
CA ASP A 85 -0.41 0.12 -17.14
C ASP A 85 -1.84 0.62 -16.94
N GLU A 86 -2.27 0.78 -15.69
CA GLU A 86 -3.58 1.32 -15.35
C GLU A 86 -3.50 2.30 -14.17
N ILE A 87 -4.38 3.31 -14.18
CA ILE A 87 -4.61 4.21 -13.05
C ILE A 87 -6.12 4.29 -12.82
N TYR A 88 -6.61 3.97 -11.62
CA TYR A 88 -8.04 3.88 -11.30
C TYR A 88 -8.84 3.00 -12.30
N GLY A 89 -8.24 1.88 -12.72
CA GLY A 89 -8.82 0.95 -13.70
C GLY A 89 -8.90 1.49 -15.13
N GLN A 90 -8.32 2.65 -15.42
CA GLN A 90 -8.19 3.18 -16.78
C GLN A 90 -6.81 2.82 -17.34
N CYS A 91 -6.81 2.12 -18.47
CA CYS A 91 -5.58 1.80 -19.21
C CYS A 91 -4.87 3.07 -19.67
N THR A 92 -3.57 3.15 -19.40
CA THR A 92 -2.72 4.30 -19.77
C THR A 92 -2.19 4.21 -21.21
N PHE A 93 -2.28 3.04 -21.85
CA PHE A 93 -1.75 2.82 -23.18
C PHE A 93 -2.39 3.78 -24.19
N ASN A 94 -1.55 4.52 -24.91
CA ASN A 94 -1.94 5.60 -25.84
C ASN A 94 -2.69 6.79 -25.19
N LEU A 95 -2.75 6.90 -23.87
CA LEU A 95 -3.21 8.14 -23.23
C LEU A 95 -2.17 9.24 -23.40
N SER A 96 -2.66 10.48 -23.52
CA SER A 96 -1.78 11.65 -23.47
C SER A 96 -1.33 11.93 -22.04
N LYS A 97 -0.14 12.55 -21.87
CA LYS A 97 0.39 12.90 -20.54
C LYS A 97 -0.59 13.81 -19.79
N GLY A 98 -1.25 14.72 -20.49
CA GLY A 98 -2.30 15.57 -19.92
C GLY A 98 -3.51 14.79 -19.40
N LYS A 99 -3.90 13.70 -20.07
CA LYS A 99 -5.01 12.84 -19.60
C LYS A 99 -4.64 12.05 -18.36
N ILE A 100 -3.41 11.53 -18.29
CA ILE A 100 -2.87 10.87 -17.10
C ILE A 100 -2.85 11.84 -15.90
N ILE A 101 -2.35 13.05 -16.10
CA ILE A 101 -2.35 14.09 -15.07
C ILE A 101 -3.79 14.44 -14.66
N GLN A 102 -4.70 14.58 -15.62
CA GLN A 102 -6.11 14.86 -15.32
C GLN A 102 -6.74 13.78 -14.44
N ILE A 103 -6.45 12.49 -14.71
CA ILE A 103 -6.94 11.38 -13.88
C ILE A 103 -6.37 11.52 -12.46
N LEU A 104 -5.06 11.72 -12.31
CA LEU A 104 -4.44 11.88 -11.00
C LEU A 104 -4.98 13.11 -10.23
N ASP A 105 -5.24 14.21 -10.93
CA ASP A 105 -5.82 15.43 -10.33
C ASP A 105 -7.29 15.24 -9.93
N GLU A 106 -8.08 14.48 -10.69
CA GLU A 106 -9.48 14.18 -10.40
C GLU A 106 -9.65 13.43 -9.07
N TYR A 107 -8.71 12.55 -8.76
CA TYR A 107 -8.69 11.72 -7.56
C TYR A 107 -7.68 12.18 -6.51
N LYS A 108 -7.28 13.45 -6.58
CA LYS A 108 -6.36 14.05 -5.60
C LYS A 108 -6.92 13.92 -4.18
N ARG A 109 -6.05 13.60 -3.21
CA ARG A 109 -6.43 13.34 -1.80
C ARG A 109 -7.37 12.15 -1.60
N THR A 110 -7.41 11.23 -2.56
CA THR A 110 -7.99 9.89 -2.38
C THR A 110 -6.91 8.82 -2.59
N PRO A 111 -7.09 7.59 -2.07
CA PRO A 111 -6.11 6.53 -2.27
C PRO A 111 -5.83 6.31 -3.75
N VAL A 112 -4.55 6.20 -4.12
CA VAL A 112 -4.15 6.10 -5.52
C VAL A 112 -4.01 4.66 -5.94
N TYR A 113 -4.90 4.21 -6.83
CA TYR A 113 -4.88 2.86 -7.37
C TYR A 113 -4.12 2.83 -8.68
N MET A 114 -3.05 2.02 -8.75
CA MET A 114 -2.28 1.82 -9.97
C MET A 114 -1.97 0.35 -10.20
N ASN A 115 -1.99 -0.05 -11.46
CA ASN A 115 -1.41 -1.31 -11.86
C ASN A 115 -0.11 -1.03 -12.62
N VAL A 116 0.95 -1.73 -12.23
CA VAL A 116 2.31 -1.49 -12.69
C VAL A 116 2.89 -2.78 -13.24
N VAL A 117 3.45 -2.68 -14.43
CA VAL A 117 4.30 -3.70 -15.04
C VAL A 117 5.73 -3.42 -14.60
N LYS A 118 6.33 -4.38 -13.88
CA LYS A 118 7.69 -4.24 -13.36
C LYS A 118 8.71 -4.49 -14.47
N CYS A 119 9.68 -3.58 -14.56
CA CYS A 119 10.81 -3.74 -15.48
C CYS A 119 11.79 -4.83 -15.00
N LEU A 120 11.97 -4.89 -13.69
CA LEU A 120 12.81 -5.85 -13.00
C LEU A 120 11.93 -6.77 -12.17
N ASP A 121 12.06 -8.06 -12.38
CA ASP A 121 11.34 -9.05 -11.60
C ASP A 121 11.93 -9.19 -10.17
N SER A 122 11.36 -10.10 -9.40
CA SER A 122 11.82 -10.41 -8.04
C SER A 122 13.22 -11.06 -7.98
N ASN A 123 13.78 -11.51 -9.10
CA ASN A 123 15.13 -12.05 -9.24
C ASN A 123 16.13 -11.02 -9.81
N ASP A 124 15.71 -9.76 -9.92
CA ASP A 124 16.47 -8.68 -10.55
C ASP A 124 16.82 -9.00 -12.03
N GLU A 125 15.98 -9.77 -12.71
CA GLU A 125 16.07 -9.99 -14.15
C GLU A 125 15.19 -8.98 -14.90
N ILE A 126 15.73 -8.45 -15.99
CA ILE A 126 15.00 -7.51 -16.84
C ILE A 126 14.01 -8.28 -17.69
N PHE A 127 12.78 -7.79 -17.71
CA PHE A 127 11.80 -8.28 -18.66
C PHE A 127 12.21 -7.85 -20.08
N GLU A 128 12.83 -8.77 -20.82
CA GLU A 128 13.42 -8.55 -22.15
C GLU A 128 12.48 -7.84 -23.13
N PRO A 129 11.16 -8.13 -23.18
CA PRO A 129 10.25 -7.40 -24.06
C PRO A 129 10.13 -5.90 -23.76
N LEU A 130 10.57 -5.39 -22.61
CA LEU A 130 10.64 -3.93 -22.35
C LEU A 130 11.89 -3.26 -22.90
N GLN A 131 12.90 -4.01 -23.33
CA GLN A 131 14.18 -3.46 -23.73
C GLN A 131 14.06 -2.42 -24.86
N PHE A 132 13.15 -2.64 -25.82
CA PHE A 132 12.92 -1.69 -26.91
C PHE A 132 12.37 -0.32 -26.43
N ILE A 133 11.69 -0.29 -25.29
CA ILE A 133 11.17 0.94 -24.67
C ILE A 133 12.29 1.64 -23.90
N LEU A 134 13.09 0.88 -23.16
CA LEU A 134 14.22 1.40 -22.39
C LEU A 134 15.28 2.04 -23.31
N GLU A 135 15.57 1.41 -24.46
CA GLU A 135 16.48 1.95 -25.48
C GLU A 135 16.00 3.29 -26.03
N ASP A 136 14.71 3.41 -26.38
CA ASP A 136 14.09 4.67 -26.80
C ASP A 136 14.12 5.74 -25.68
N ALA A 137 14.14 5.31 -24.42
CA ALA A 137 14.24 6.18 -23.26
C ALA A 137 15.68 6.63 -22.93
N ASN A 138 16.69 6.00 -23.54
CA ASN A 138 18.10 6.04 -23.08
C ASN A 138 18.26 5.58 -21.63
N LEU A 139 17.42 4.66 -21.16
CA LEU A 139 17.58 4.00 -19.87
C LEU A 139 18.41 2.75 -20.05
N ASN A 140 19.54 2.67 -19.34
CA ASN A 140 20.41 1.51 -19.41
C ASN A 140 19.96 0.45 -18.38
N PRO A 141 19.57 -0.76 -18.82
CA PRO A 141 19.42 -1.97 -18.00
C PRO A 141 20.29 -2.07 -16.75
N ASN A 142 21.62 -1.99 -16.94
CA ASN A 142 22.60 -2.17 -15.87
C ASN A 142 22.57 -1.02 -14.86
N MET A 143 22.20 0.19 -15.29
CA MET A 143 22.06 1.33 -14.39
C MET A 143 20.80 1.21 -13.54
N LEU A 144 19.71 0.67 -14.08
CA LEU A 144 18.48 0.42 -13.32
C LEU A 144 18.73 -0.62 -12.21
N LEU A 145 19.43 -1.71 -12.57
CA LEU A 145 19.88 -2.73 -11.62
C LEU A 145 20.78 -2.14 -10.53
N ALA A 146 21.81 -1.37 -10.92
CA ALA A 146 22.71 -0.74 -9.96
C ALA A 146 21.96 0.17 -8.98
N ARG A 147 21.03 1.01 -9.46
CA ARG A 147 20.19 1.86 -8.60
C ARG A 147 19.32 1.07 -7.65
N ARG A 148 18.73 -0.04 -8.09
CA ARG A 148 17.91 -0.91 -7.23
C ARG A 148 18.77 -1.53 -6.12
N LEU A 149 19.95 -2.05 -6.47
CA LEU A 149 20.90 -2.60 -5.50
C LEU A 149 21.37 -1.54 -4.49
N GLU A 150 21.71 -0.33 -4.95
CA GLU A 150 22.08 0.79 -4.08
C GLU A 150 20.97 1.10 -3.05
N ARG A 151 19.71 1.18 -3.48
CA ARG A 151 18.57 1.38 -2.55
C ARG A 151 18.40 0.23 -1.57
N LEU A 152 18.54 -1.02 -2.03
CA LEU A 152 18.46 -2.19 -1.15
C LEU A 152 19.61 -2.19 -0.12
N GLU A 153 20.81 -1.76 -0.53
CA GLU A 153 21.95 -1.57 0.36
C GLU A 153 21.70 -0.44 1.36
N GLU A 154 21.15 0.70 0.95
CA GLU A 154 20.77 1.80 1.84
C GLU A 154 19.76 1.34 2.89
N VAL A 155 18.71 0.62 2.47
CA VAL A 155 17.72 0.02 3.37
C VAL A 155 18.37 -1.01 4.30
N ALA A 156 19.29 -1.84 3.79
CA ALA A 156 20.01 -2.83 4.59
C ALA A 156 20.99 -2.18 5.58
N ILE A 157 21.66 -1.10 5.20
CA ILE A 157 22.54 -0.30 6.06
C ILE A 157 21.72 0.42 7.11
N GLU A 158 20.58 1.03 6.76
CA GLU A 158 19.67 1.58 7.75
C GLU A 158 19.19 0.51 8.72
N ASN A 159 18.81 -0.67 8.24
CA ASN A 159 18.34 -1.76 9.07
C ASN A 159 19.45 -2.39 9.92
N ASN A 160 20.69 -2.48 9.41
CA ASN A 160 21.86 -2.95 10.13
C ASN A 160 22.41 -1.91 11.09
N THR A 161 22.28 -0.61 10.78
CA THR A 161 22.58 0.49 11.70
C THR A 161 21.56 0.46 12.83
N LYS A 162 20.26 0.31 12.52
CA LYS A 162 19.18 0.07 13.50
C LYS A 162 19.44 -1.18 14.37
N LYS A 163 20.03 -2.27 13.83
CA LYS A 163 20.39 -3.51 14.56
C LYS A 163 21.72 -3.46 15.33
N ASN A 164 22.74 -2.73 14.86
CA ASN A 164 24.03 -2.62 15.55
C ASN A 164 24.03 -1.52 16.62
N LEU A 165 23.13 -0.53 16.52
CA LEU A 165 22.79 0.41 17.60
C LEU A 165 21.98 -0.25 18.74
N SER A 166 21.64 -1.55 18.63
CA SER A 166 20.87 -2.28 19.65
C SER A 166 21.71 -2.85 20.79
N GLN A 167 23.05 -2.67 20.81
CA GLN A 167 23.90 -3.21 21.88
C GLN A 167 24.65 -2.19 22.73
N ASP A 168 24.79 -0.94 22.30
CA ASP A 168 25.44 0.08 23.12
C ASP A 168 24.76 1.44 22.89
N GLN A 169 24.17 1.95 23.98
CA GLN A 169 23.56 3.28 24.18
C GLN A 169 22.03 3.37 24.09
N GLU A 170 21.44 3.36 25.30
CA GLU A 170 20.13 3.91 25.63
C GLU A 170 19.93 5.33 25.04
N ASN A 171 18.68 5.60 24.63
CA ASN A 171 18.09 6.89 24.23
C ASN A 171 18.40 7.42 22.82
N ASP A 172 17.74 6.87 21.78
CA ASP A 172 16.71 7.59 21.00
C ASP A 172 16.09 6.70 19.88
N GLN A 173 15.76 5.44 20.19
CA GLN A 173 14.87 4.63 19.35
C GLN A 173 13.43 4.97 19.73
N THR A 174 12.75 5.81 18.95
CA THR A 174 11.28 5.84 18.99
C THR A 174 10.79 4.56 18.33
N ASP A 175 10.77 3.50 19.12
CA ASP A 175 10.08 2.25 18.83
C ASP A 175 8.62 2.63 18.49
N HIS A 176 8.20 2.52 17.23
CA HIS A 176 6.81 2.78 16.83
C HIS A 176 5.86 1.67 17.32
N ARG A 177 6.35 0.81 18.23
CA ARG A 177 5.65 -0.24 18.92
C ARG A 177 5.27 0.23 20.31
N PHE A 178 3.99 0.23 20.60
CA PHE A 178 3.46 0.66 21.89
C PHE A 178 2.71 -0.48 22.57
N ILE A 179 2.98 -0.68 23.86
CA ILE A 179 2.26 -1.67 24.65
C ILE A 179 1.00 -1.02 25.20
N ALA A 180 -0.16 -1.59 24.87
CA ALA A 180 -1.45 -1.09 25.32
C ALA A 180 -2.38 -2.25 25.71
N SER A 181 -3.44 -1.93 26.44
CA SER A 181 -4.53 -2.86 26.70
C SER A 181 -5.69 -2.53 25.77
N TYR A 182 -6.02 -3.44 24.86
CA TYR A 182 -7.20 -3.33 24.00
C TYR A 182 -8.47 -3.49 24.84
N CYS A 183 -9.32 -2.45 24.85
CA CYS A 183 -10.54 -2.40 25.64
C CYS A 183 -11.75 -2.97 24.90
N GLY A 184 -11.73 -2.93 23.57
CA GLY A 184 -12.81 -3.36 22.69
C GLY A 184 -13.07 -2.39 21.54
N CYS A 185 -14.13 -2.68 20.79
CA CYS A 185 -14.61 -1.82 19.71
C CYS A 185 -16.14 -1.70 19.75
N CYS A 186 -16.67 -0.67 19.08
CA CYS A 186 -18.10 -0.52 18.85
C CYS A 186 -18.37 0.20 17.53
N GLU A 187 -19.55 -0.04 16.96
CA GLU A 187 -20.01 0.73 15.81
C GLU A 187 -20.36 2.16 16.24
N VAL A 188 -19.90 3.12 15.44
CA VAL A 188 -20.19 4.54 15.60
C VAL A 188 -20.83 5.08 14.33
N ALA A 189 -21.74 6.05 14.48
CA ALA A 189 -22.32 6.72 13.33
C ALA A 189 -21.31 7.68 12.67
N GLU A 190 -21.60 8.10 11.44
CA GLU A 190 -20.93 9.26 10.85
C GLU A 190 -21.17 10.51 11.70
N GLY A 191 -20.11 11.27 11.93
CA GLY A 191 -20.15 12.46 12.77
C GLY A 191 -18.76 13.11 12.84
N THR A 192 -18.63 14.12 13.69
CA THR A 192 -17.34 14.75 13.95
C THR A 192 -16.41 13.79 14.70
N VAL A 193 -15.09 13.99 14.59
CA VAL A 193 -14.08 13.21 15.33
C VAL A 193 -14.38 13.18 16.83
N SER A 194 -14.76 14.32 17.40
CA SER A 194 -15.07 14.43 18.83
C SER A 194 -16.29 13.59 19.22
N GLU A 195 -17.30 13.49 18.37
CA GLU A 195 -18.50 12.68 18.61
C GLU A 195 -18.16 11.20 18.52
N GLN A 196 -17.46 10.78 17.46
CA GLN A 196 -17.13 9.38 17.24
C GLN A 196 -16.20 8.82 18.34
N ILE A 197 -15.12 9.54 18.66
CA ILE A 197 -14.19 9.17 19.74
C ILE A 197 -14.89 9.26 21.10
N GLY A 198 -15.74 10.28 21.29
CA GLY A 198 -16.51 10.48 22.51
C GLY A 198 -17.45 9.33 22.83
N ILE A 199 -18.26 8.92 21.85
CA ILE A 199 -19.20 7.79 21.93
C ILE A 199 -18.44 6.48 22.05
N GLY A 200 -17.42 6.26 21.21
CA GLY A 200 -16.67 5.02 21.18
C GLY A 200 -15.99 4.71 22.52
N ILE A 201 -15.30 5.68 23.10
CA ILE A 201 -14.67 5.52 24.42
C ILE A 201 -15.72 5.26 25.51
N HIS A 202 -16.84 5.99 25.50
CA HIS A 202 -17.90 5.80 26.49
C HIS A 202 -18.50 4.38 26.42
N ASP A 203 -18.90 3.95 25.23
CA ASP A 203 -19.62 2.69 25.04
C ASP A 203 -18.73 1.47 25.25
N VAL A 204 -17.49 1.51 24.76
CA VAL A 204 -16.53 0.43 25.00
C VAL A 204 -16.19 0.34 26.48
N THR A 205 -15.95 1.46 27.16
CA THR A 205 -15.63 1.45 28.60
C THR A 205 -16.79 0.89 29.43
N ALA A 206 -18.03 1.23 29.08
CA ALA A 206 -19.22 0.71 29.76
C ALA A 206 -19.43 -0.80 29.58
N LYS A 207 -18.99 -1.37 28.45
CA LYS A 207 -19.16 -2.79 28.09
C LYS A 207 -17.90 -3.63 28.33
N CYS A 208 -16.78 -3.02 28.73
CA CYS A 208 -15.49 -3.69 28.84
C CYS A 208 -15.50 -4.72 29.98
N GLN A 209 -15.39 -6.01 29.63
CA GLN A 209 -15.31 -7.11 30.61
C GLN A 209 -13.89 -7.63 30.80
N GLN A 210 -13.12 -7.75 29.71
CA GLN A 210 -11.75 -8.25 29.73
C GLN A 210 -10.89 -7.46 28.74
N MET A 211 -9.77 -6.94 29.22
CA MET A 211 -8.78 -6.26 28.39
C MET A 211 -7.73 -7.25 27.92
N LYS A 212 -7.28 -7.11 26.66
CA LYS A 212 -6.19 -7.91 26.10
C LYS A 212 -4.93 -7.06 26.01
N ASN A 213 -3.80 -7.57 26.47
CA ASN A 213 -2.52 -6.89 26.31
C ASN A 213 -2.04 -7.06 24.88
N ILE A 214 -1.84 -5.94 24.20
CA ILE A 214 -1.45 -5.88 22.80
C ILE A 214 -0.22 -5.02 22.60
N ALA A 215 0.51 -5.30 21.53
CA ALA A 215 1.46 -4.39 20.92
C ALA A 215 0.78 -3.72 19.73
N LEU A 216 0.71 -2.40 19.76
CA LEU A 216 0.25 -1.55 18.68
C LEU A 216 1.47 -1.00 17.94
N GLU A 217 1.72 -1.51 16.75
CA GLU A 217 2.81 -1.10 15.88
C GLU A 217 2.30 -0.14 14.81
N ILE A 218 2.92 1.04 14.72
CA ILE A 218 2.62 2.03 13.70
C ILE A 218 3.71 1.97 12.64
N ASN A 219 3.35 1.48 11.48
CA ASN A 219 4.23 1.50 10.31
C ASN A 219 3.94 2.74 9.47
N VAL A 220 4.56 2.82 8.29
CA VAL A 220 4.34 3.94 7.37
C VAL A 220 2.89 3.98 6.85
N THR A 221 2.33 2.82 6.52
CA THR A 221 1.05 2.70 5.82
C THR A 221 -0.10 2.17 6.67
N LYS A 222 0.19 1.60 7.84
CA LYS A 222 -0.79 0.87 8.65
C LYS A 222 -0.49 0.85 10.14
N ALA A 223 -1.53 0.62 10.92
CA ALA A 223 -1.46 0.28 12.34
C ALA A 223 -1.79 -1.21 12.53
N ILE A 224 -0.89 -1.94 13.18
CA ILE A 224 -1.02 -3.38 13.42
C ILE A 224 -1.19 -3.61 14.92
N SER A 225 -2.24 -4.33 15.31
CA SER A 225 -2.46 -4.73 16.70
C SER A 225 -2.23 -6.23 16.85
N SER A 226 -1.24 -6.61 17.65
CA SER A 226 -0.90 -8.01 17.94
C SER A 226 -0.95 -8.32 19.43
N LEU A 227 -1.29 -9.55 19.79
CA LEU A 227 -1.27 -10.02 21.17
C LEU A 227 0.15 -10.10 21.72
N CYS A 228 0.39 -9.60 22.94
CA CYS A 228 1.74 -9.61 23.53
C CYS A 228 2.24 -11.02 23.90
N ASP A 229 1.33 -11.95 24.21
CA ASP A 229 1.66 -13.30 24.65
C ASP A 229 1.96 -14.25 23.49
N THR A 230 1.19 -14.18 22.40
CA THR A 230 1.32 -15.08 21.24
C THR A 230 1.98 -14.43 20.03
N GLY A 231 1.98 -13.10 19.93
CA GLY A 231 2.34 -12.37 18.71
C GLY A 231 1.28 -12.45 17.60
N GLU A 232 0.12 -13.05 17.87
CA GLU A 232 -0.96 -13.17 16.89
C GLU A 232 -1.57 -11.80 16.57
N ILE A 233 -1.71 -11.49 15.28
CA ILE A 233 -2.33 -10.25 14.81
C ILE A 233 -3.84 -10.32 15.05
N LEU A 234 -4.37 -9.39 15.85
CA LEU A 234 -5.81 -9.25 16.09
C LEU A 234 -6.51 -8.54 14.93
N PHE A 235 -5.90 -7.46 14.45
CA PHE A 235 -6.37 -6.68 13.33
C PHE A 235 -5.25 -5.77 12.82
N GLU A 236 -5.38 -5.42 11.55
CA GLU A 236 -4.51 -4.51 10.82
C GLU A 236 -5.41 -3.53 10.10
N HIS A 237 -5.12 -2.23 10.22
CA HIS A 237 -5.86 -1.19 9.52
C HIS A 237 -4.88 -0.24 8.84
N THR A 238 -5.13 0.05 7.56
CA THR A 238 -4.33 1.02 6.83
C THR A 238 -4.73 2.43 7.26
N PHE A 239 -3.83 3.41 7.11
CA PHE A 239 -4.18 4.80 7.38
C PHE A 239 -5.30 5.33 6.45
N THR A 240 -5.57 4.67 5.32
CA THR A 240 -6.69 5.02 4.41
C THR A 240 -8.05 4.58 4.95
N GLU A 241 -8.09 3.50 5.73
CA GLU A 241 -9.28 3.03 6.42
C GLU A 241 -9.54 3.80 7.72
N ILE A 242 -8.48 4.33 8.35
CA ILE A 242 -8.60 5.08 9.61
C ILE A 242 -9.09 6.50 9.31
N VAL A 243 -10.36 6.77 9.61
CA VAL A 243 -11.01 8.07 9.33
C VAL A 243 -10.73 9.11 10.41
N SER A 244 -10.47 8.70 11.65
CA SER A 244 -10.17 9.61 12.75
C SER A 244 -9.45 8.92 13.90
N CYS A 245 -8.70 9.69 14.70
CA CYS A 245 -8.09 9.20 15.93
C CYS A 245 -8.08 10.30 16.99
N GLY A 246 -8.00 9.92 18.26
CA GLY A 246 -7.84 10.88 19.34
C GLY A 246 -8.06 10.29 20.73
N ARG A 247 -8.28 11.21 21.67
CA ARG A 247 -8.53 10.92 23.08
C ARG A 247 -9.55 11.90 23.65
N ARG A 248 -10.14 11.55 24.79
CA ARG A 248 -10.96 12.50 25.56
C ARG A 248 -10.14 13.13 26.69
N VAL A 249 -10.47 14.37 27.03
CA VAL A 249 -9.78 15.13 28.10
C VAL A 249 -10.04 14.52 29.49
N ASP A 250 -11.23 13.97 29.71
CA ASP A 250 -11.62 13.30 30.97
C ASP A 250 -11.05 11.87 31.08
N HIS A 251 -10.56 11.29 29.99
CA HIS A 251 -9.94 9.97 29.93
C HIS A 251 -8.57 10.01 29.24
N PRO A 252 -7.56 10.64 29.86
CA PRO A 252 -6.28 10.94 29.20
C PRO A 252 -5.47 9.70 28.80
N LYS A 253 -5.69 8.56 29.49
CA LYS A 253 -5.02 7.27 29.21
C LYS A 253 -5.71 6.42 28.14
N LEU A 254 -6.84 6.89 27.61
CA LEU A 254 -7.58 6.19 26.58
C LEU A 254 -7.33 6.85 25.23
N PHE A 255 -6.86 6.05 24.29
CA PHE A 255 -6.73 6.41 22.89
C PHE A 255 -7.76 5.61 22.10
N ALA A 256 -8.31 6.23 21.07
CA ALA A 256 -9.18 5.55 20.14
C ALA A 256 -8.92 6.00 18.72
N TYR A 257 -9.18 5.11 17.77
CA TYR A 257 -9.27 5.46 16.37
C TYR A 257 -10.47 4.78 15.74
N VAL A 258 -10.98 5.39 14.68
CA VAL A 258 -12.17 4.97 13.96
C VAL A 258 -11.75 4.51 12.59
N VAL A 259 -12.22 3.33 12.22
CA VAL A 259 -12.03 2.72 10.90
C VAL A 259 -13.35 2.85 10.15
N GLY A 260 -13.30 3.32 8.91
CA GLY A 260 -14.45 3.40 8.02
C GLY A 260 -14.28 2.49 6.81
N ASP A 261 -15.38 1.94 6.33
CA ASP A 261 -15.40 1.12 5.11
C ASP A 261 -15.04 1.98 3.87
N SER A 262 -14.01 1.57 3.12
CA SER A 262 -13.54 2.24 1.89
C SER A 262 -14.44 1.93 0.68
N SER A 263 -15.36 0.97 0.82
CA SER A 263 -16.24 0.54 -0.26
C SER A 263 -17.41 1.52 -0.48
N TYR A 264 -17.38 2.20 -1.63
CA TYR A 264 -18.35 3.23 -2.06
C TYR A 264 -19.82 2.77 -2.17
N ALA A 265 -20.16 1.51 -1.86
CA ALA A 265 -21.37 0.89 -2.36
C ALA A 265 -22.59 0.92 -1.42
N LEU A 266 -22.50 0.73 -0.10
CA LEU A 266 -23.70 0.76 0.77
C LEU A 266 -23.31 0.93 2.25
N LYS A 267 -23.92 1.92 2.94
CA LYS A 267 -23.78 2.25 4.38
C LYS A 267 -22.32 2.24 4.89
N LYS A 268 -21.75 3.41 5.10
CA LYS A 268 -20.46 3.55 5.81
C LYS A 268 -20.60 3.00 7.23
N HIS A 269 -20.12 1.78 7.43
CA HIS A 269 -19.93 1.22 8.76
C HIS A 269 -18.64 1.82 9.31
N CYS A 270 -18.74 2.57 10.41
CA CYS A 270 -17.59 3.07 11.14
C CYS A 270 -17.45 2.30 12.45
N VAL A 271 -16.26 1.80 12.73
CA VAL A 271 -15.95 1.04 13.95
C VAL A 271 -14.88 1.79 14.73
N CYS A 272 -15.18 2.13 15.98
CA CYS A 272 -14.24 2.77 16.89
C CYS A 272 -13.53 1.71 17.74
N TYR A 273 -12.21 1.69 17.70
CA TYR A 273 -11.34 0.81 18.48
C TYR A 273 -10.74 1.60 19.64
N VAL A 274 -10.77 1.05 20.85
CA VAL A 274 -10.35 1.75 22.07
C VAL A 274 -9.24 0.99 22.78
N PHE A 275 -8.22 1.74 23.18
CA PHE A 275 -6.98 1.25 23.78
C PHE A 275 -6.67 2.04 25.04
N LYS A 276 -6.16 1.35 26.05
CA LYS A 276 -5.70 1.93 27.31
C LYS A 276 -4.19 1.80 27.43
N PHE A 277 -3.53 2.92 27.68
CA PHE A 277 -2.08 3.02 27.86
C PHE A 277 -1.72 3.12 29.35
N ALA A 278 -0.44 2.93 29.67
CA ALA A 278 0.02 3.01 31.05
C ALA A 278 0.02 4.47 31.55
N SER A 279 0.37 5.41 30.67
CA SER A 279 0.50 6.84 30.97
C SER A 279 -0.20 7.74 29.94
N ASP A 280 -0.40 9.01 30.30
CA ASP A 280 -0.87 10.05 29.39
C ASP A 280 0.19 10.42 28.33
N GLU A 281 1.46 10.35 28.73
CA GLU A 281 2.60 10.62 27.86
C GLU A 281 2.67 9.62 26.70
N GLU A 282 2.44 8.33 26.96
CA GLU A 282 2.38 7.31 25.90
C GLU A 282 1.26 7.58 24.90
N VAL A 283 0.09 8.02 25.36
CA VAL A 283 -1.02 8.41 24.47
C VAL A 283 -0.64 9.62 23.62
N CYS A 284 0.07 10.60 24.18
CA CYS A 284 0.51 11.76 23.43
C CYS A 284 1.53 11.38 22.34
N THR A 285 2.47 10.50 22.66
CA THR A 285 3.44 9.98 21.67
C THR A 285 2.74 9.16 20.59
N MET A 286 1.83 8.26 20.97
CA MET A 286 0.98 7.49 20.06
C MET A 286 0.19 8.40 19.11
N MET A 287 -0.46 9.44 19.63
CA MET A 287 -1.18 10.43 18.83
C MET A 287 -0.26 11.20 17.87
N ALA A 288 0.97 11.53 18.30
CA ALA A 288 1.95 12.17 17.44
C ALA A 288 2.39 11.25 16.29
N GLU A 289 2.56 9.95 16.55
CA GLU A 289 2.88 8.96 15.51
C GLU A 289 1.73 8.74 14.53
N PHE A 290 0.49 8.63 15.01
CA PHE A 290 -0.68 8.62 14.13
C PHE A 290 -0.76 9.91 13.30
N SER A 291 -0.50 11.07 13.91
CA SER A 291 -0.46 12.36 13.19
C SER A 291 0.63 12.38 12.11
N LYS A 292 1.81 11.80 12.37
CA LYS A 292 2.86 11.61 11.36
C LYS A 292 2.37 10.69 10.24
N GLY A 293 1.70 9.59 10.56
CA GLY A 293 1.06 8.69 9.59
C GLY A 293 0.06 9.42 8.67
N PHE A 294 -0.85 10.21 9.26
CA PHE A 294 -1.77 11.07 8.50
C PHE A 294 -1.06 12.14 7.68
N ASN A 295 -0.03 12.78 8.22
CA ASN A 295 0.74 13.82 7.52
C ASN A 295 1.60 13.24 6.38
N ARG A 296 2.02 11.97 6.43
CA ARG A 296 2.63 11.31 5.27
C ARG A 296 1.64 11.15 4.11
N MET A 297 0.35 11.07 4.41
CA MET A 297 -0.74 11.16 3.42
C MET A 297 -1.11 12.61 3.04
N HIS A 298 -0.47 13.60 3.69
CA HIS A 298 -0.73 15.02 3.48
C HIS A 298 0.59 15.79 3.47
N TRP A 299 1.28 15.82 2.33
CA TRP A 299 2.20 16.93 2.09
C TRP A 299 1.54 18.07 1.27
N LEU A 300 1.14 19.06 2.07
CA LEU A 300 0.76 20.47 1.89
C LEU A 300 1.01 21.18 0.54
N ALA A 301 -0.09 21.80 0.08
CA ALA A 301 -0.27 23.19 -0.39
C ALA A 301 0.84 23.85 -1.23
#